data_AF-A0A2R6NGI6-F1
#
_entry.id   AF-A0A2R6NGI6-F1
#
_cell.length_a   1.000
_cell.length_b   1.000
_cell.length_c   1.000
_cell.angle_alpha   90.00
_cell.angle_beta   90.00
_cell.angle_gamma   90.00
#
_symmetry.space_group_name_H-M   'P 1'
#
loop_
_entity.id
_entity.type
_entity.pdbx_description
1 polymer ?
#
loop_
_entity_poly.entity_id
_entity_poly.type
_entity_poly.pdbx_seq_one_letter_code
_entity_poly.pdbx_strand_id
1 'polypeptide(L)'
;MSDYDSIHRQCRTLESLFDAKLTAYSRLASTVTRSQEDVEASGSTERWKDLEAEVDELLQKLEENNDKLSTLSDNPDTPPSQSMMRAIQRHREVYQDYSRELRRTKTNVQHALDQANLLSGVRNDIDAYKSSAADSLLAERDHINSSHRMTDDMLA
;
A
#
# COMPACT_ATOMS: atom_id res chain seq x y z
N MET A 1 -5.82 -8.19 39.75
CA MET A 1 -5.35 -6.81 39.49
C MET A 1 -4.11 -6.76 38.58
N SER A 2 -3.08 -7.60 38.79
CA SER A 2 -1.89 -7.64 37.89
C SER A 2 -2.18 -7.93 36.41
N ASP A 3 -3.16 -8.80 36.11
CA ASP A 3 -3.49 -9.16 34.71
C ASP A 3 -4.17 -8.03 33.95
N TYR A 4 -5.03 -7.25 34.61
CA TYR A 4 -5.64 -6.09 33.96
C TYR A 4 -4.58 -5.04 33.60
N ASP A 5 -3.72 -4.70 34.55
CA ASP A 5 -2.68 -3.68 34.34
C ASP A 5 -1.66 -4.11 33.28
N SER A 6 -1.36 -5.41 33.18
CA SER A 6 -0.47 -5.94 32.15
C SER A 6 -1.10 -5.84 30.77
N ILE A 7 -2.35 -6.28 30.59
CA ILE A 7 -3.06 -6.23 29.32
C ILE A 7 -3.34 -4.77 28.91
N HIS A 8 -3.72 -3.91 29.86
CA HIS A 8 -3.94 -2.49 29.59
C HIS A 8 -2.68 -1.80 29.07
N ARG A 9 -1.50 -2.09 29.65
CA ARG A 9 -0.22 -1.60 29.13
C ARG A 9 0.09 -2.19 27.74
N GLN A 10 -0.18 -3.47 27.53
CA GLN A 10 0.02 -4.11 26.23
C GLN A 10 -0.85 -3.48 25.13
N CYS A 11 -2.13 -3.18 25.41
CA CYS A 11 -3.01 -2.48 24.49
C CYS A 11 -2.40 -1.15 24.06
N ARG A 12 -1.95 -0.31 25.00
CA ARG A 12 -1.35 0.99 24.66
C ARG A 12 -0.10 0.88 23.80
N THR A 13 0.74 -0.11 24.08
CA THR A 13 1.94 -0.37 23.28
C THR A 13 1.58 -0.84 21.87
N LEU A 14 0.61 -1.75 21.74
CA LEU A 14 0.14 -2.23 20.44
C LEU A 14 -0.55 -1.12 19.65
N GLU A 15 -1.35 -0.26 20.29
CA GLU A 15 -1.99 0.90 19.64
C GLU A 15 -0.94 1.85 19.06
N SER A 16 0.11 2.15 19.83
CA SER A 16 1.20 3.01 19.36
C SER A 16 2.00 2.37 18.22
N LEU A 17 2.22 1.06 18.28
CA LEU A 17 2.93 0.33 17.23
C LEU A 17 2.09 0.26 15.95
N PHE A 18 0.80 -0.01 16.08
CA PHE A 18 -0.15 -0.05 14.99
C PHE A 18 -0.22 1.30 14.27
N ASP A 19 -0.37 2.42 15.00
CA ASP A 19 -0.41 3.75 14.41
C ASP A 19 0.86 4.10 13.61
N ALA A 20 2.04 3.76 14.16
CA ALA A 20 3.31 3.96 13.48
C ALA A 20 3.40 3.15 12.18
N LYS A 21 2.97 1.88 12.21
CA LYS A 21 2.99 0.97 11.05
C LYS A 21 1.95 1.35 10.00
N LEU A 22 0.74 1.73 10.41
CA LEU A 22 -0.30 2.24 9.54
C LEU A 22 0.15 3.51 8.81
N THR A 23 0.84 4.42 9.52
CA THR A 23 1.43 5.62 8.91
C THR A 23 2.49 5.26 7.89
N ALA A 24 3.37 4.29 8.18
CA ALA A 24 4.38 3.81 7.24
C ALA A 24 3.73 3.19 5.99
N TYR A 25 2.67 2.41 6.18
CA TYR A 25 1.90 1.76 5.10
C TYR A 25 1.24 2.78 4.18
N SER A 26 0.57 3.79 4.75
CA SER A 26 -0.03 4.90 4.01
C SER A 26 0.99 5.74 3.23
N ARG A 27 2.18 5.97 3.82
CA ARG A 27 3.27 6.68 3.14
C ARG A 27 3.82 5.89 1.96
N LEU A 28 4.01 4.58 2.12
CA LEU A 28 4.54 3.72 1.07
C LEU A 28 3.60 3.71 -0.14
N ALA A 29 2.28 3.66 0.09
CA ALA A 29 1.27 3.81 -0.95
C ALA A 29 1.43 5.11 -1.75
N SER A 30 1.66 6.22 -1.03
CA SER A 30 1.89 7.54 -1.64
C SER A 30 3.19 7.63 -2.44
N THR A 31 4.19 6.80 -2.11
CA THR A 31 5.47 6.74 -2.84
C THR A 31 5.33 5.92 -4.12
N VAL A 32 4.57 4.82 -4.10
CA VAL A 32 4.33 3.97 -5.28
C VAL A 32 3.71 4.78 -6.43
N THR A 33 2.77 5.68 -6.16
CA THR A 33 2.17 6.56 -7.18
C THR A 33 3.16 7.60 -7.72
N ARG A 34 4.21 7.97 -6.97
CA ARG A 34 5.16 9.04 -7.35
C ARG A 34 6.44 8.51 -8.01
N SER A 35 6.95 7.38 -7.56
CA SER A 35 8.25 6.83 -7.95
C SER A 35 8.11 5.65 -8.91
N GLN A 36 7.28 5.82 -9.94
CA GLN A 36 6.80 4.76 -10.82
C GLN A 36 7.87 4.14 -11.72
N GLU A 37 9.00 4.83 -11.94
CA GLU A 37 10.15 4.32 -12.71
C GLU A 37 10.94 3.22 -11.97
N ASP A 38 10.70 3.00 -10.67
CA ASP A 38 11.49 2.10 -9.82
C ASP A 38 10.66 0.96 -9.16
N VAL A 39 9.35 0.92 -9.43
CA VAL A 39 8.42 -0.02 -8.75
C VAL A 39 8.67 -1.47 -9.16
N GLU A 40 9.01 -1.71 -10.43
CA GLU A 40 9.36 -3.05 -10.96
C GLU A 40 10.79 -3.47 -10.59
N ALA A 41 11.71 -2.52 -10.36
CA ALA A 41 13.13 -2.80 -10.12
C ALA A 41 13.51 -2.98 -8.64
N SER A 42 12.66 -2.57 -7.69
CA SER A 42 13.08 -2.33 -6.30
C SER A 42 12.40 -3.20 -5.22
N GLY A 43 11.64 -4.25 -5.59
CA GLY A 43 10.95 -5.11 -4.60
C GLY A 43 9.93 -4.36 -3.73
N SER A 44 9.46 -3.20 -4.21
CA SER A 44 8.60 -2.28 -3.46
C SER A 44 7.20 -2.84 -3.24
N THR A 45 6.71 -3.64 -4.20
CA THR A 45 5.43 -4.36 -4.12
C THR A 45 5.44 -5.46 -3.06
N GLU A 46 6.55 -6.19 -2.92
CA GLU A 46 6.70 -7.22 -1.87
C GLU A 46 6.77 -6.58 -0.49
N ARG A 47 7.58 -5.51 -0.33
CA ARG A 47 7.63 -4.72 0.90
C ARG A 47 6.28 -4.16 1.32
N TRP A 48 5.45 -3.77 0.35
CA TRP A 48 4.10 -3.28 0.62
C TRP A 48 3.18 -4.38 1.13
N LYS A 49 3.21 -5.58 0.52
CA LYS A 49 2.44 -6.74 0.99
C LYS A 49 2.87 -7.19 2.39
N ASP A 50 4.17 -7.21 2.65
CA ASP A 50 4.71 -7.55 3.97
C ASP A 50 4.21 -6.58 5.05
N LEU A 51 4.21 -5.28 4.74
CA LEU A 51 3.74 -4.26 5.66
C LEU A 51 2.23 -4.30 5.86
N GLU A 52 1.45 -4.65 4.82
CA GLU A 52 0.02 -4.90 4.94
C GLU A 52 -0.26 -6.06 5.91
N ALA A 53 0.44 -7.19 5.72
CA ALA A 53 0.31 -8.36 6.57
C ALA A 53 0.68 -8.05 8.03
N GLU A 54 1.74 -7.28 8.25
CA GLU A 54 2.15 -6.85 9.60
C GLU A 54 1.09 -5.97 10.27
N VAL A 55 0.48 -5.05 9.53
CA VAL A 55 -0.58 -4.18 10.06
C VAL A 55 -1.86 -4.97 10.36
N ASP A 56 -2.21 -5.96 9.53
CA ASP A 56 -3.33 -6.88 9.81
C ASP A 56 -3.07 -7.71 11.07
N GLU A 57 -1.87 -8.28 11.22
CA GLU A 57 -1.50 -9.07 12.39
C GLU A 57 -1.55 -8.22 13.68
N LEU A 58 -1.10 -6.95 13.61
CA LEU A 58 -1.19 -6.03 14.72
C LEU A 58 -2.64 -5.68 15.08
N LEU A 59 -3.51 -5.50 14.08
CA LEU A 59 -4.94 -5.25 14.31
C LEU A 59 -5.61 -6.46 14.98
N GLN A 60 -5.29 -7.67 14.53
CA GLN A 60 -5.78 -8.91 15.13
C GLN A 60 -5.33 -9.05 16.60
N LYS A 61 -4.06 -8.77 16.90
CA LYS A 61 -3.56 -8.77 18.29
C LYS A 61 -4.26 -7.73 19.17
N LEU A 62 -4.61 -6.57 18.62
CA LEU A 62 -5.38 -5.56 19.33
C LEU A 62 -6.81 -6.03 19.64
N GLU A 63 -7.45 -6.71 18.68
CA GLU A 63 -8.76 -7.34 18.89
C GLU A 63 -8.73 -8.36 20.03
N GLU A 64 -7.78 -9.30 19.98
CA GLU A 64 -7.63 -10.34 21.00
C GLU A 64 -7.40 -9.75 22.40
N ASN A 65 -6.62 -8.67 22.51
CA ASN A 65 -6.38 -8.01 23.79
C ASN A 65 -7.61 -7.22 24.28
N ASN A 66 -8.38 -6.63 23.37
CA ASN A 66 -9.67 -6.01 23.71
C ASN A 66 -10.69 -7.04 24.21
N ASP A 67 -10.72 -8.24 23.62
CA ASP A 67 -11.58 -9.33 24.07
C ASP A 67 -11.16 -9.86 25.44
N LYS A 68 -9.85 -9.99 25.69
CA LYS A 68 -9.32 -10.32 27.03
C LYS A 68 -9.69 -9.26 28.07
N LEU A 69 -9.62 -7.98 27.72
CA LEU A 69 -10.05 -6.89 28.60
C LEU A 69 -11.56 -6.97 28.90
N SER A 70 -12.39 -7.28 27.90
CA SER A 70 -13.84 -7.45 28.10
C SER A 70 -14.16 -8.61 29.03
N THR A 71 -13.57 -9.78 28.77
CA THR A 71 -13.82 -10.98 29.57
C THR A 71 -13.37 -10.80 31.02
N LEU A 72 -12.29 -10.06 31.26
CA LEU A 72 -11.86 -9.66 32.60
C LEU A 72 -12.85 -8.69 33.28
N SER A 73 -13.47 -7.77 32.54
CA SER A 73 -14.47 -6.85 33.11
C SER A 73 -15.83 -7.51 33.38
N ASP A 74 -16.15 -8.59 32.67
CA ASP A 74 -17.41 -9.33 32.84
C ASP A 74 -17.34 -10.36 33.99
N ASN A 75 -16.18 -10.52 34.64
CA ASN A 75 -16.00 -11.45 35.75
C ASN A 75 -16.73 -10.95 37.03
N PRO A 76 -17.75 -11.68 37.53
CA PRO A 76 -18.55 -11.25 38.68
C PRO A 76 -17.78 -11.26 40.01
N ASP A 77 -16.69 -12.02 40.12
CA ASP A 77 -15.88 -12.11 41.35
C ASP A 77 -15.00 -10.87 41.58
N THR A 78 -14.74 -10.07 40.53
CA THR A 78 -13.93 -8.85 40.63
C THR A 78 -14.58 -7.70 39.83
N PRO A 79 -15.59 -7.02 40.39
CA PRO A 79 -16.28 -5.95 39.67
C PRO A 79 -15.31 -4.85 39.26
N PRO A 80 -15.29 -4.44 37.98
CA PRO A 80 -14.38 -3.42 37.47
C PRO A 80 -14.73 -2.04 38.06
N SER A 81 -13.69 -1.24 38.33
CA SER A 81 -13.90 0.16 38.72
C SER A 81 -14.48 0.99 37.57
N GLN A 82 -15.10 2.13 37.87
CA GLN A 82 -15.61 3.02 36.81
C GLN A 82 -14.50 3.50 35.85
N SER A 83 -13.29 3.72 36.35
CA SER A 83 -12.15 4.09 35.51
C SER A 83 -11.74 2.96 34.58
N MET A 84 -11.76 1.71 35.06
CA MET A 84 -11.47 0.51 34.29
C MET A 84 -12.48 0.32 33.16
N MET A 85 -13.78 0.42 33.44
CA MET A 85 -14.83 0.32 32.42
C MET A 85 -14.66 1.39 31.31
N ARG A 86 -14.36 2.64 31.69
CA ARG A 86 -14.12 3.72 30.72
C ARG A 86 -12.90 3.44 29.85
N ALA A 87 -11.82 2.92 30.43
CA ALA A 87 -10.61 2.59 29.69
C ALA A 87 -10.86 1.46 28.68
N ILE A 88 -11.60 0.41 29.07
CA ILE A 88 -11.96 -0.70 28.17
C ILE A 88 -12.84 -0.20 27.03
N GLN A 89 -13.84 0.62 27.33
CA GLN A 89 -14.69 1.24 26.32
C GLN A 89 -13.87 2.09 25.33
N ARG A 90 -12.90 2.86 25.84
CA ARG A 90 -12.00 3.65 24.99
C ARG A 90 -11.15 2.78 24.06
N HIS A 91 -10.59 1.68 24.54
CA HIS A 91 -9.81 0.77 23.71
C HIS A 91 -10.65 0.12 22.60
N ARG A 92 -11.93 -0.16 22.87
CA ARG A 92 -12.88 -0.64 21.84
C ARG A 92 -13.15 0.41 20.77
N GLU A 93 -13.38 1.66 21.16
CA GLU A 93 -13.59 2.76 20.22
C GLU A 93 -12.36 2.97 19.34
N VAL A 94 -11.16 3.02 19.94
CA VAL A 94 -9.89 3.17 19.22
C VAL A 94 -9.67 2.02 18.23
N TYR A 95 -9.95 0.77 18.63
CA TYR A 95 -9.87 -0.37 17.73
C TYR A 95 -10.83 -0.26 16.54
N GLN A 96 -12.07 0.17 16.75
CA GLN A 96 -13.03 0.37 15.66
C GLN A 96 -12.57 1.47 14.69
N ASP A 97 -12.01 2.55 15.21
CA ASP A 97 -11.43 3.62 14.40
C ASP A 97 -10.26 3.10 13.57
N TYR A 98 -9.34 2.35 14.17
CA TYR A 98 -8.21 1.73 13.50
C TYR A 98 -8.63 0.71 12.43
N SER A 99 -9.62 -0.13 12.70
CA SER A 99 -10.16 -1.08 11.72
C SER A 99 -10.74 -0.35 10.49
N ARG A 100 -11.51 0.73 10.72
CA ARG A 100 -12.05 1.57 9.64
C ARG A 100 -10.95 2.24 8.83
N GLU A 101 -9.95 2.81 9.51
CA GLU A 101 -8.86 3.52 8.86
C GLU A 101 -7.95 2.58 8.07
N LEU A 102 -7.68 1.37 8.59
CA LEU A 102 -6.94 0.35 7.85
C LEU A 102 -7.67 -0.03 6.57
N ARG A 103 -8.97 -0.33 6.65
CA ARG A 103 -9.78 -0.66 5.47
C ARG A 103 -9.74 0.46 4.43
N ARG A 104 -9.90 1.70 4.87
CA ARG A 104 -9.81 2.88 4.00
C ARG A 104 -8.44 2.98 3.34
N THR A 105 -7.38 2.80 4.13
CA THR A 105 -6.00 2.88 3.65
C THR A 105 -5.75 1.80 2.61
N LYS A 106 -6.12 0.54 2.87
CA LYS A 106 -6.03 -0.57 1.90
C LYS A 106 -6.72 -0.24 0.58
N THR A 107 -7.95 0.26 0.63
CA THR A 107 -8.67 0.68 -0.58
C THR A 107 -7.91 1.78 -1.34
N ASN A 108 -7.41 2.80 -0.64
CA ASN A 108 -6.63 3.86 -1.27
C ASN A 108 -5.34 3.32 -1.91
N VAL A 109 -4.66 2.36 -1.28
CA VAL A 109 -3.45 1.80 -1.86
C VAL A 109 -3.76 0.93 -3.08
N GLN A 110 -4.82 0.13 -3.03
CA GLN A 110 -5.24 -0.66 -4.18
C GLN A 110 -5.52 0.25 -5.39
N HIS A 111 -6.24 1.35 -5.19
CA HIS A 111 -6.46 2.34 -6.24
C HIS A 111 -5.15 2.95 -6.76
N ALA A 112 -4.19 3.25 -5.88
CA ALA A 112 -2.88 3.75 -6.28
C ALA A 112 -2.08 2.72 -7.12
N LEU A 113 -2.14 1.45 -6.76
CA LEU A 113 -1.52 0.35 -7.51
C LEU A 113 -2.18 0.15 -8.87
N ASP A 114 -3.51 0.13 -8.92
CA ASP A 114 -4.27 0.01 -10.17
C ASP A 114 -3.96 1.16 -11.14
N GLN A 115 -3.89 2.39 -10.61
CA GLN A 115 -3.51 3.56 -11.38
C GLN A 115 -2.07 3.47 -11.90
N ALA A 116 -1.13 3.01 -11.07
CA ALA A 116 0.26 2.83 -11.48
C ALA A 116 0.40 1.78 -12.60
N ASN A 117 -0.34 0.66 -12.49
CA ASN A 117 -0.35 -0.39 -13.51
C ASN A 117 -0.93 0.10 -14.84
N LEU A 118 -2.04 0.85 -14.80
CA LEU A 118 -2.66 1.41 -16.01
C LEU A 118 -1.72 2.40 -16.72
N LEU A 119 -1.10 3.30 -15.96
CA LEU A 119 -0.16 4.30 -16.50
C LEU A 119 1.13 3.65 -17.05
N SER A 120 1.60 2.56 -16.44
CA SER A 120 2.72 1.77 -16.96
C SER A 120 2.40 1.18 -18.33
N GLY A 121 1.22 0.57 -18.48
CA GLY A 121 0.73 0.04 -19.76
C GLY A 121 0.67 1.12 -20.85
N VAL A 122 0.07 2.27 -20.55
CA VAL A 122 -0.02 3.40 -21.51
C VAL A 122 1.36 3.90 -21.92
N ARG A 123 2.33 3.94 -20.99
CA ARG A 123 3.68 4.43 -21.29
C ARG A 123 4.44 3.45 -22.19
N ASN A 124 4.31 2.14 -21.94
CA ASN A 124 4.83 1.10 -22.83
C ASN A 124 4.22 1.19 -24.24
N ASP A 125 2.91 1.41 -24.35
CA ASP A 125 2.24 1.59 -25.64
C ASP A 125 2.74 2.84 -26.39
N ILE A 126 2.92 3.96 -25.67
CA ILE A 126 3.48 5.19 -26.22
C ILE A 126 4.91 4.98 -26.72
N ASP A 127 5.75 4.30 -25.95
CA ASP A 127 7.15 4.06 -26.31
C ASP A 127 7.26 3.07 -27.48
N ALA A 128 6.42 2.04 -27.53
CA ALA A 128 6.29 1.14 -28.68
C ALA A 128 5.85 1.89 -29.95
N TYR A 129 4.86 2.79 -29.83
CA TYR A 129 4.41 3.61 -30.94
C TYR A 129 5.51 4.56 -31.44
N LYS A 130 6.24 5.22 -30.53
CA LYS A 130 7.38 6.09 -30.89
C LYS A 130 8.49 5.31 -31.61
N SER A 131 8.82 4.11 -31.13
CA SER A 131 9.82 3.25 -31.78
C SER A 131 9.37 2.86 -33.18
N SER A 132 8.12 2.40 -33.33
CA SER A 132 7.56 2.02 -34.64
C SER A 132 7.48 3.19 -35.62
N ALA A 133 7.12 4.38 -35.14
CA ALA A 133 7.13 5.60 -35.96
C ALA A 133 8.54 5.98 -36.39
N ALA A 134 9.53 5.89 -35.50
CA ALA A 134 10.93 6.12 -35.83
C ALA A 134 11.46 5.12 -36.88
N ASP A 135 11.13 3.84 -36.73
CA ASP A 135 11.50 2.79 -37.69
C ASP A 135 10.86 3.02 -39.07
N SER A 136 9.59 3.46 -39.09
CA SER A 136 8.88 3.78 -40.33
C SER A 136 9.54 4.93 -41.09
N LEU A 137 9.92 6.00 -40.36
CA LEU A 137 10.62 7.15 -40.94
C LEU A 137 12.02 6.78 -41.45
N LEU A 138 12.73 5.88 -40.75
CA LEU A 138 14.02 5.36 -41.20
C LEU A 138 13.88 4.53 -42.49
N ALA A 139 12.88 3.66 -42.57
CA ALA A 139 12.61 2.87 -43.77
C ALA A 139 12.25 3.76 -44.97
N GLU A 140 11.45 4.80 -44.77
CA GLU A 140 11.10 5.76 -45.82
C GLU A 140 12.34 6.51 -46.34
N ARG A 141 13.23 6.94 -45.44
CA ARG A 141 14.52 7.56 -45.81
C ARG A 141 15.35 6.61 -46.67
N ASP A 142 15.45 5.34 -46.32
CA ASP A 142 16.23 4.36 -47.07
C ASP A 142 15.63 4.10 -48.46
N HIS A 143 14.30 4.05 -48.57
CA HIS A 143 13.60 3.99 -49.86
C HIS A 143 13.89 5.21 -50.73
N ILE A 144 13.83 6.43 -50.17
CA ILE A 144 14.15 7.67 -50.90
C ILE A 144 15.60 7.65 -51.40
N ASN A 145 16.55 7.25 -50.56
CA ASN A 145 17.96 7.16 -50.96
C ASN A 145 18.19 6.11 -52.07
N SER A 146 17.50 4.97 -52.00
CA SER A 146 17.54 3.95 -53.05
C SER A 146 16.99 4.48 -54.36
N SER A 147 15.85 5.18 -54.33
CA SER A 147 15.23 5.80 -55.51
C SER A 147 16.13 6.86 -56.15
N HIS A 148 16.81 7.69 -55.35
CA HIS A 148 17.77 8.67 -55.86
C HIS A 148 18.93 7.98 -56.59
N ARG A 149 19.52 6.93 -56.01
CA ARG A 149 20.58 6.16 -56.65
C ARG A 149 20.14 5.54 -57.98
N MET A 150 18.95 4.93 -58.01
CA MET A 150 18.40 4.37 -59.26
C MET A 150 18.20 5.44 -60.34
N THR A 151 17.79 6.65 -59.95
CA THR A 151 17.60 7.76 -60.88
C THR A 151 18.94 8.26 -61.43
N ASP A 152 19.96 8.37 -60.57
CA ASP A 152 21.32 8.75 -60.98
C ASP A 152 21.93 7.71 -61.94
N ASP A 153 21.74 6.41 -61.67
CA ASP A 153 22.19 5.31 -62.55
C ASP A 153 21.49 5.32 -63.92
N MET A 154 20.23 5.78 -64.03
CA MET A 154 19.55 5.91 -65.32
C MET A 154 20.01 7.13 -66.14
N LEU A 155 20.59 8.15 -65.48
CA LEU A 155 21.07 9.37 -66.12
C LEU A 155 22.53 9.30 -66.58
N ALA A 156 23.27 8.26 -66.17
CA ALA A 156 24.66 7.98 -66.54
C ALA A 156 24.76 7.15 -67.83
#